data_AF-A0A550GVP7-F1
#
_entry.id   AF-A0A550GVP7-F1
#
_cell.length_a   1.000
_cell.length_b   1.000
_cell.length_c   1.000
_cell.angle_alpha   90.00
_cell.angle_beta   90.00
_cell.angle_gamma   90.00
#
_symmetry.space_group_name_H-M   'P 1'
#
loop_
_entity.id
_entity.type
_entity.pdbx_description
1 polymer ?
#
loop_
_entity_poly.entity_id
_entity_poly.type
_entity_poly.pdbx_seq_one_letter_code
_entity_poly.pdbx_strand_id
1 'polypeptide(L)' 'KALADIVQKKIADYDAVILENHGVVTVGPTIETASNLNEMVEEAAKIQLATMTLAGRDVFDLAKLKEKFKTENIIE' A
#
# COMPACT_ATOMS: atom_id res chain seq x y z
N LYS A 1 -15.83 -17.85 1.86
CA LYS A 1 -16.31 -16.46 2.05
C LYS A 1 -16.12 -15.70 0.76
N ALA A 2 -17.02 -14.81 0.40
CA ALA A 2 -16.85 -14.01 -0.81
C ALA A 2 -15.66 -13.06 -0.64
N LEU A 3 -14.92 -12.78 -1.71
CA LEU A 3 -13.76 -11.87 -1.71
C LEU A 3 -14.12 -10.52 -1.08
N ALA A 4 -15.29 -9.97 -1.44
CA ALA A 4 -15.81 -8.72 -0.92
C ALA A 4 -15.87 -8.65 0.62
N ASP A 5 -16.28 -9.73 1.29
CA ASP A 5 -16.38 -9.77 2.77
C ASP A 5 -15.02 -9.62 3.46
N ILE A 6 -13.96 -10.10 2.80
CA ILE A 6 -12.59 -10.03 3.31
C ILE A 6 -12.02 -8.64 3.05
N VAL A 7 -12.23 -8.11 1.84
CA VAL A 7 -11.78 -6.77 1.46
C VAL A 7 -12.44 -5.71 2.33
N GLN A 8 -13.76 -5.80 2.55
CA GLN A 8 -14.52 -4.85 3.37
C GLN A 8 -13.91 -4.67 4.77
N LYS A 9 -13.40 -5.73 5.38
CA LYS A 9 -12.81 -5.67 6.72
C LYS A 9 -11.46 -4.97 6.74
N LYS A 10 -10.68 -5.10 5.67
CA LYS A 10 -9.33 -4.54 5.58
C LYS A 10 -9.33 -3.10 5.08
N ILE A 11 -10.21 -2.80 4.12
CA ILE A 11 -10.33 -1.46 3.54
C ILE A 11 -10.91 -0.43 4.52
N ALA A 12 -11.43 -0.89 5.68
CA ALA A 12 -11.85 0.01 6.76
C ALA A 12 -10.65 0.63 7.51
N ASP A 13 -9.51 -0.05 7.52
CA ASP A 13 -8.29 0.39 8.23
C ASP A 13 -7.23 0.98 7.27
N TYR A 14 -7.38 0.75 5.96
CA TYR A 14 -6.43 1.13 4.92
C TYR A 14 -7.14 1.59 3.66
N ASP A 15 -6.57 2.59 2.98
CA ASP A 15 -7.13 3.10 1.72
C ASP A 15 -6.77 2.25 0.49
N ALA A 16 -5.86 1.28 0.64
CA ALA A 16 -5.45 0.33 -0.39
C ALA A 16 -5.23 -1.08 0.17
N VAL A 17 -5.68 -2.10 -0.57
CA VAL A 17 -5.48 -3.52 -0.22
C VAL A 17 -4.94 -4.28 -1.44
N ILE A 18 -3.84 -5.00 -1.24
CA ILE A 18 -3.29 -5.94 -2.22
C ILE A 18 -3.93 -7.31 -2.02
N LEU A 19 -4.52 -7.84 -3.07
CA LEU A 19 -5.19 -9.12 -3.13
C LEU A 19 -4.25 -10.12 -3.79
N GLU A 20 -3.71 -11.04 -3.00
CA GLU A 20 -2.78 -12.07 -3.47
C GLU A 20 -3.38 -12.83 -4.66
N ASN A 21 -2.63 -12.92 -5.76
CA ASN A 21 -3.04 -13.56 -7.01
C ASN A 21 -4.30 -12.97 -7.67
N HIS A 22 -4.65 -11.70 -7.39
CA HIS A 22 -5.79 -11.03 -8.00
C HIS A 22 -5.46 -9.60 -8.48
N GLY A 23 -5.06 -8.70 -7.59
CA GLY A 23 -4.81 -7.31 -7.95
C GLY A 23 -4.88 -6.37 -6.75
N VAL A 24 -5.15 -5.09 -6.99
CA VAL A 24 -5.27 -4.06 -5.95
C VAL A 24 -6.67 -3.48 -5.92
N VAL A 25 -7.14 -3.12 -4.73
CA VAL A 25 -8.34 -2.30 -4.52
C VAL A 25 -7.93 -1.05 -3.76
N THR A 26 -8.26 0.12 -4.30
CA THR A 26 -8.09 1.41 -3.64
C THR A 26 -9.42 2.11 -3.46
N VAL A 27 -9.54 2.91 -2.39
CA VAL A 27 -10.71 3.73 -2.10
C VAL A 27 -10.30 5.17 -1.85
N GLY A 28 -11.27 6.08 -2.00
CA GLY A 28 -11.07 7.50 -1.74
C GLY A 28 -12.42 8.23 -1.74
N PRO A 29 -12.47 9.46 -1.19
CA PRO A 29 -13.69 10.27 -1.18
C PRO A 29 -14.14 10.69 -2.58
N THR A 30 -13.25 10.63 -3.57
CA THR A 30 -13.52 10.94 -4.98
C THR A 30 -12.92 9.87 -5.89
N ILE A 31 -13.43 9.80 -7.13
CA ILE A 31 -12.86 8.90 -8.15
C ILE A 31 -11.38 9.24 -8.40
N GLU A 32 -11.05 10.53 -8.47
CA GLU A 32 -9.69 10.99 -8.71
C GLU A 32 -8.73 10.57 -7.59
N THR A 33 -9.13 10.73 -6.32
CA THR A 33 -8.28 10.31 -5.17
C THR A 33 -8.06 8.81 -5.14
N ALA A 34 -9.11 8.00 -5.38
CA ALA A 34 -8.98 6.55 -5.47
C ALA A 34 -8.08 6.12 -6.64
N SER A 35 -8.19 6.79 -7.79
CA SER A 35 -7.38 6.53 -8.99
C SER A 35 -5.91 6.90 -8.77
N ASN A 36 -5.64 8.09 -8.22
CA ASN A 36 -4.28 8.54 -7.93
C ASN A 36 -3.59 7.63 -6.92
N LEU A 37 -4.32 7.17 -5.89
CA LEU A 37 -3.79 6.19 -4.93
C LEU A 37 -3.46 4.86 -5.61
N ASN A 38 -4.29 4.41 -6.55
CA ASN A 38 -4.02 3.20 -7.32
C ASN A 38 -2.71 3.31 -8.11
N GLU A 39 -2.51 4.43 -8.80
CA GLU A 39 -1.29 4.71 -9.55
C GLU A 39 -0.05 4.77 -8.62
N MET A 40 -0.17 5.41 -7.46
CA MET A 40 0.91 5.43 -6.47
C MET A 40 1.27 4.04 -5.96
N VAL A 41 0.28 3.17 -5.71
CA VAL A 41 0.52 1.79 -5.27
C VAL A 41 1.25 0.99 -6.35
N GLU A 42 0.86 1.15 -7.62
CA GLU A 42 1.50 0.48 -8.75
C GLU A 42 2.96 0.94 -8.91
N GLU A 43 3.23 2.25 -8.88
CA GLU A 43 4.60 2.76 -8.97
C GLU A 43 5.47 2.33 -7.79
N ALA A 44 4.91 2.34 -6.57
CA ALA A 44 5.61 1.81 -5.39
C ALA A 44 5.92 0.32 -5.52
N ALA A 45 4.99 -0.48 -6.06
CA ALA A 45 5.19 -1.91 -6.28
C ALA A 45 6.28 -2.18 -7.32
N LYS A 46 6.34 -1.40 -8.42
CA LYS A 46 7.42 -1.48 -9.42
C LYS A 46 8.79 -1.19 -8.79
N ILE A 47 8.89 -0.12 -8.01
CA ILE A 47 10.12 0.24 -7.31
C ILE A 47 10.52 -0.88 -6.34
N GLN A 48 9.58 -1.36 -5.53
CA GLN A 48 9.83 -2.44 -4.58
C GLN A 48 10.38 -3.68 -5.29
N LEU A 49 9.74 -4.11 -6.39
CA LEU A 49 10.17 -5.25 -7.19
C LEU A 49 11.59 -5.05 -7.74
N ALA A 50 11.86 -3.91 -8.36
CA ALA A 50 13.17 -3.60 -8.93
C ALA A 50 14.27 -3.60 -7.86
N THR A 51 14.02 -2.94 -6.73
CA THR A 51 14.97 -2.87 -5.61
C THR A 51 15.21 -4.25 -4.99
N MET A 52 14.16 -5.03 -4.74
CA MET A 52 14.31 -6.39 -4.19
C MET A 52 15.04 -7.32 -5.14
N THR A 53 14.89 -7.12 -6.45
CA THR A 53 15.62 -7.88 -7.48
C THR A 53 17.10 -7.54 -7.49
N LEU A 54 17.47 -6.26 -7.33
CA LEU A 54 18.85 -5.80 -7.40
C LEU A 54 19.65 -6.00 -6.11
N ALA A 55 19.04 -5.72 -4.95
CA ALA A 55 19.74 -5.67 -3.67
C ALA A 55 19.27 -6.76 -2.68
N GLY A 56 18.36 -7.64 -3.09
CA GLY A 56 17.87 -8.76 -2.29
C GLY A 56 16.65 -8.41 -1.42
N ARG A 57 16.07 -9.41 -0.75
CA ARG A 57 14.83 -9.25 0.02
C ARG A 57 14.98 -8.41 1.29
N ASP A 58 16.18 -8.36 1.85
CA ASP A 58 16.46 -7.72 3.15
C ASP A 58 16.56 -6.18 3.08
N VAL A 59 16.37 -5.62 1.88
CA VAL A 59 16.46 -4.17 1.64
C VAL A 59 15.30 -3.41 2.26
N PHE A 60 14.14 -4.06 2.39
CA PHE A 60 12.94 -3.49 2.98
C PHE A 60 12.68 -4.08 4.36
N ASP A 61 13.15 -3.39 5.39
CA ASP A 61 12.74 -3.61 6.77
C ASP A 61 11.69 -2.56 7.16
N LEU A 62 10.43 -3.01 7.30
CA LEU A 62 9.30 -2.16 7.65
C LEU A 62 9.50 -1.48 9.03
N ALA A 63 10.22 -2.10 9.96
CA ALA A 63 10.52 -1.51 11.26
C ALA A 63 11.48 -0.32 11.09
N LYS A 64 12.54 -0.47 10.29
CA LYS A 64 13.48 0.63 9.97
C LYS A 64 12.82 1.75 9.19
N LEU A 65 11.92 1.42 8.26
CA LEU A 65 11.13 2.40 7.51
C LEU A 65 10.22 3.19 8.45
N LYS A 66 9.46 2.51 9.31
CA LYS A 66 8.60 3.17 10.31
C LYS A 66 9.39 4.02 11.29
N GLU A 67 10.59 3.60 11.68
CA GLU A 67 11.49 4.39 12.52
C GLU A 67 11.98 5.65 11.80
N LYS A 68 12.43 5.50 10.55
CA LYS A 68 12.94 6.60 9.71
C LYS A 68 11.87 7.63 9.37
N PHE A 69 10.64 7.17 9.15
CA PHE A 69 9.47 7.98 8.84
C PHE A 69 8.51 8.11 10.02
N LYS A 70 9.03 8.12 11.26
CA LYS A 70 8.25 8.65 12.40
C LYS A 70 7.92 10.11 12.08
N THR A 71 6.84 10.32 11.34
CA THR A 71 6.12 11.58 11.29
C THR A 71 5.78 11.88 12.73
N GLU A 72 6.49 12.84 13.31
CA GLU A 72 5.97 13.57 14.46
C GLU A 72 4.52 13.92 14.11
N ASN A 73 3.61 13.71 15.06
CA ASN A 73 2.23 14.16 14.96
C ASN A 73 2.23 15.68 14.73
N ILE A 74 2.37 16.12 13.49
CA ILE A 74 2.02 17.49 13.09
C ILE A 74 0.54 17.43 12.78
N ILE A 75 -0.23 17.40 13.86
CA ILE A 75 -1.61 17.85 13.86
C ILE A 75 -1.52 19.38 13.77
N GLU A 76 -1.88 19.94 12.62
CA GLU A 76 -2.50 21.26 12.53
C GLU A 76 -3.86 21.11 11.83
#